data_AF-A0A4C1YY83-F1
#
_entry.id   AF-A0A4C1YY83-F1
#
_cell.length_a   1.000
_cell.length_b   1.000
_cell.length_c   1.000
_cell.angle_alpha   90.00
_cell.angle_beta   90.00
_cell.angle_gamma   90.00
#
_symmetry.space_group_name_H-M   'P 1'
#
loop_
_entity.id
_entity.type
_entity.pdbx_description
1 polymer ?
#
loop_
_entity_poly.entity_id
_entity_poly.type
_entity_poly.pdbx_seq_one_letter_code
_entity_poly.pdbx_strand_id
1 'polypeptide(L)'
;MPPVRRRPSNPCTCGLQEMVNKMNDSIKKRGMKVNLGKTKVVMFEEGESTTECDTLIEGEKVKQVKEFVYLGNLFIDDGKYDRDIERRVNAGNKAYVWVWQKKNESKINAVETQSLHSMCGVSQKDRCRNSDIREQCDLKEDVVTRVERSMLRWFGHMERMNESKLKNKSIEQMCDEKVGKGRPRKSYADHIDGILKNGSNFKLLKPTNLHESIDGCQ
;
A
#
# COMPACT_ATOMS: atom_id res chain seq x y z
N MET A 1 8.64 -48.21 -44.37
CA MET A 1 8.44 -47.57 -43.05
C MET A 1 7.88 -46.16 -43.27
N PRO A 2 6.75 -45.79 -42.67
CA PRO A 2 6.26 -44.42 -42.76
C PRO A 2 7.15 -43.49 -41.92
N PRO A 3 7.29 -42.21 -42.28
CA PRO A 3 8.15 -41.29 -41.55
C PRO A 3 7.58 -41.07 -40.14
N VAL A 4 8.44 -41.23 -39.15
CA VAL A 4 8.16 -40.89 -37.75
C VAL A 4 7.77 -39.42 -37.70
N ARG A 5 6.50 -39.13 -37.43
CA ARG A 5 6.04 -37.78 -37.13
C ARG A 5 6.81 -37.31 -35.89
N ARG A 6 7.75 -36.40 -36.07
CA ARG A 6 8.42 -35.72 -34.95
C ARG A 6 7.33 -35.02 -34.13
N ARG A 7 7.20 -35.38 -32.86
CA ARG A 7 6.32 -34.64 -31.93
C ARG A 7 6.86 -33.21 -31.80
N PRO A 8 6.00 -32.17 -31.83
CA PRO A 8 6.42 -30.82 -31.51
C PRO A 8 6.96 -30.78 -30.08
N SER A 9 8.09 -30.11 -29.88
CA SER A 9 8.88 -30.08 -28.65
C SER A 9 8.40 -29.08 -27.59
N ASN A 10 7.22 -28.45 -27.74
CA ASN A 10 6.71 -27.50 -26.75
C ASN A 10 5.48 -28.07 -26.06
N PRO A 11 5.59 -28.52 -24.79
CA PRO A 11 4.42 -28.85 -24.00
C PRO A 11 3.71 -27.54 -23.56
N CYS A 12 2.38 -27.54 -23.59
CA CYS A 12 1.49 -26.68 -22.78
C CYS A 12 0.83 -25.40 -23.35
N THR A 13 0.93 -25.00 -24.63
CA THR A 13 0.32 -23.71 -25.07
C THR A 13 -1.05 -23.79 -25.78
N CYS A 14 -1.54 -24.96 -26.19
CA CYS A 14 -2.74 -25.02 -27.05
C CYS A 14 -4.02 -24.48 -26.39
N GLY A 15 -4.30 -24.85 -25.14
CA GLY A 15 -5.52 -24.45 -24.43
C GLY A 15 -5.55 -22.95 -24.10
N LEU A 16 -4.45 -22.40 -23.59
CA LEU A 16 -4.35 -20.97 -23.30
C LEU A 16 -4.47 -20.13 -24.57
N GLN A 17 -3.76 -20.52 -25.63
CA GLN A 17 -3.82 -19.83 -26.91
C GLN A 17 -5.23 -19.86 -27.51
N GLU A 18 -5.93 -21.00 -27.40
CA GLU A 18 -7.32 -21.13 -27.85
C GLU A 18 -8.28 -20.21 -27.06
N MET A 19 -8.13 -20.15 -25.73
CA MET A 19 -8.91 -19.24 -24.88
C MET A 19 -8.66 -17.77 -25.21
N VAL A 20 -7.39 -17.38 -25.39
CA VAL A 20 -6.99 -16.02 -25.74
C VAL A 20 -7.56 -15.63 -27.11
N ASN A 21 -7.53 -16.53 -28.09
CA ASN A 21 -8.12 -16.30 -29.41
C ASN A 21 -9.64 -16.10 -29.34
N LYS A 22 -10.36 -17.00 -28.65
CA LYS A 22 -11.82 -16.90 -28.45
C LYS A 22 -12.22 -15.60 -27.75
N MET A 23 -11.44 -15.18 -26.75
CA MET A 23 -11.65 -13.91 -26.05
C MET A 23 -11.45 -12.73 -27.00
N ASN A 24 -10.36 -12.72 -27.78
CA ASN A 24 -10.06 -11.65 -28.72
C ASN A 24 -11.16 -11.51 -29.78
N ASP A 25 -11.65 -12.62 -30.34
CA ASP A 25 -12.75 -12.62 -31.30
C ASP A 25 -14.04 -12.04 -30.70
N SER A 26 -14.32 -12.36 -29.43
CA SER A 26 -15.49 -11.85 -28.71
C SER A 26 -15.41 -10.35 -28.46
N ILE A 27 -14.21 -9.84 -28.14
CA ILE A 27 -13.94 -8.42 -27.92
C ILE A 27 -14.06 -7.65 -29.25
N LYS A 28 -13.53 -8.21 -30.35
CA LYS A 28 -13.65 -7.63 -31.70
C LYS A 28 -15.09 -7.52 -32.20
N LYS A 29 -15.91 -8.55 -31.96
CA LYS A 29 -17.34 -8.52 -32.31
C LYS A 29 -18.09 -7.37 -31.64
N ARG A 30 -17.57 -6.87 -30.52
CA ARG A 30 -18.11 -5.70 -29.80
C ARG A 30 -17.42 -4.38 -30.16
N GLY A 31 -16.56 -4.37 -31.20
CA GLY A 31 -15.82 -3.18 -31.64
C GLY A 31 -14.70 -2.74 -30.70
N MET A 32 -14.27 -3.59 -29.77
CA MET A 32 -13.17 -3.30 -28.85
C MET A 32 -11.87 -3.96 -29.35
N LYS A 33 -10.72 -3.42 -28.93
CA LYS A 33 -9.38 -3.97 -29.27
C LYS A 33 -8.54 -4.16 -28.00
N VAL A 34 -7.85 -5.29 -27.91
CA VAL A 34 -6.92 -5.57 -26.81
C VAL A 34 -5.68 -4.69 -26.93
N ASN A 35 -5.28 -4.06 -25.82
CA ASN A 35 -4.06 -3.25 -25.77
C ASN A 35 -2.85 -4.13 -25.41
N LEU A 36 -2.02 -4.43 -26.40
CA LEU A 36 -0.87 -5.32 -26.25
C LEU A 36 0.21 -4.79 -25.31
N GLY A 37 0.33 -3.47 -25.15
CA GLY A 37 1.27 -2.87 -24.19
C GLY A 37 0.84 -3.07 -22.73
N LYS A 38 -0.46 -3.20 -22.47
CA LYS A 38 -1.02 -3.45 -21.12
C LYS A 38 -1.17 -4.93 -20.82
N THR A 39 -1.45 -5.75 -21.84
CA THR A 39 -1.63 -7.20 -21.68
C THR A 39 -0.29 -7.89 -21.44
N LYS A 40 -0.22 -8.70 -20.39
CA LYS A 40 0.96 -9.48 -20.01
C LYS A 40 0.52 -10.89 -19.63
N VAL A 41 1.41 -11.87 -19.82
CA VAL A 41 1.19 -13.27 -19.42
C VAL A 41 2.14 -13.60 -18.27
N VAL A 42 1.61 -14.23 -17.22
CA VAL A 42 2.40 -14.83 -16.14
C VAL A 42 2.28 -16.33 -16.29
N MET A 43 3.43 -17.02 -16.30
CA MET A 43 3.49 -18.48 -16.37
C MET A 43 3.76 -19.01 -14.96
N PHE A 44 2.96 -19.95 -14.49
CA PHE A 44 3.18 -20.64 -13.22
C PHE A 44 3.85 -21.97 -13.52
N GLU A 45 5.04 -22.19 -12.99
CA GLU A 45 5.79 -23.44 -13.13
C GLU A 45 6.11 -24.03 -11.76
N GLU A 46 5.90 -25.32 -11.61
CA GLU A 46 6.31 -26.08 -10.44
C GLU A 46 7.76 -26.57 -10.67
N GLY A 47 8.74 -25.67 -10.53
CA GLY A 47 10.18 -25.98 -10.71
C GLY A 47 11.05 -24.81 -11.20
N GLU A 48 12.36 -25.04 -11.39
CA GLU A 48 13.34 -24.06 -11.91
C GLU A 48 13.43 -24.02 -13.44
N SER A 49 12.47 -24.59 -14.17
CA SER A 49 12.45 -24.42 -15.62
C SER A 49 11.98 -23.01 -15.99
N THR A 50 12.57 -22.47 -17.07
CA THR A 50 12.13 -21.22 -17.68
C THR A 50 11.47 -21.59 -19.00
N THR A 51 10.27 -22.16 -18.95
CA THR A 51 9.55 -22.43 -20.20
C THR A 51 9.01 -21.12 -20.75
N GLU A 52 9.59 -20.71 -21.88
CA GLU A 52 9.12 -19.54 -22.61
C GLU A 52 7.83 -19.93 -23.34
N CYS A 53 6.73 -19.27 -22.99
CA CYS A 53 5.42 -19.52 -23.59
C CYS A 53 5.08 -18.40 -24.57
N ASP A 54 5.18 -18.70 -25.86
CA ASP A 54 4.82 -17.79 -26.93
C ASP A 54 3.29 -17.68 -27.08
N THR A 55 2.68 -16.76 -26.32
CA THR A 55 1.27 -16.40 -26.50
C THR A 55 1.15 -15.28 -27.53
N LEU A 56 0.38 -15.51 -28.59
CA LEU A 56 0.18 -14.56 -29.68
C LEU A 56 -1.22 -13.95 -29.63
N ILE A 57 -1.36 -12.65 -29.84
CA ILE A 57 -2.65 -11.97 -30.08
C ILE A 57 -2.52 -11.24 -31.41
N GLU A 58 -3.37 -11.58 -32.38
CA GLU A 58 -3.31 -11.03 -33.75
C GLU A 58 -1.95 -11.23 -34.45
N GLY A 59 -1.19 -12.27 -34.06
CA GLY A 59 0.15 -12.52 -34.58
C GLY A 59 1.27 -11.77 -33.86
N GLU A 60 0.95 -10.88 -32.92
CA GLU A 60 1.93 -10.20 -32.07
C GLU A 60 2.15 -10.96 -30.76
N LYS A 61 3.41 -11.12 -30.35
CA LYS A 61 3.80 -11.81 -29.11
C LYS A 61 3.48 -10.94 -27.89
N VAL A 62 2.73 -11.50 -26.95
CA VAL A 62 2.42 -10.85 -25.67
C VAL A 62 3.62 -10.96 -24.74
N LYS A 63 3.90 -9.90 -23.97
CA LYS A 63 5.01 -9.88 -23.02
C LYS A 63 4.77 -10.86 -21.87
N GLN A 64 5.65 -11.85 -21.73
CA GLN A 64 5.71 -12.71 -20.55
C GLN A 64 6.42 -11.97 -19.40
N VAL A 65 5.86 -12.04 -18.19
CA VAL A 65 6.42 -11.41 -16.98
C VAL A 65 6.40 -12.38 -15.81
N LYS A 66 7.39 -12.24 -14.92
CA LYS A 66 7.50 -13.05 -13.68
C LYS A 66 6.55 -12.58 -12.58
N GLU A 67 6.21 -11.30 -12.59
CA GLU A 67 5.32 -10.70 -11.61
C GLU A 67 4.33 -9.75 -12.28
N PHE A 68 3.10 -9.73 -11.75
CA PHE A 68 2.04 -8.87 -12.25
C PHE A 68 1.10 -8.44 -11.13
N VAL A 69 0.74 -7.16 -11.10
CA VAL A 69 -0.23 -6.64 -10.14
C VAL A 69 -1.60 -6.60 -10.80
N TYR A 70 -2.56 -7.33 -10.23
CA TYR A 70 -3.93 -7.34 -10.71
C TYR A 70 -4.90 -7.03 -9.56
N LEU A 71 -5.64 -5.93 -9.73
CA LEU A 71 -6.61 -5.42 -8.76
C LEU A 71 -6.04 -5.32 -7.32
N GLY A 72 -4.76 -4.95 -7.22
CA GLY A 72 -4.06 -4.81 -5.94
C GLY A 72 -3.43 -6.09 -5.38
N ASN A 73 -3.66 -7.27 -5.98
CA ASN A 73 -2.91 -8.49 -5.64
C ASN A 73 -1.69 -8.62 -6.54
N LEU A 74 -0.54 -8.97 -5.96
CA LEU A 74 0.69 -9.33 -6.68
C LEU A 74 0.66 -10.83 -6.97
N PHE A 75 0.68 -11.16 -8.26
CA PHE A 75 0.85 -12.52 -8.76
C PHE A 75 2.30 -12.71 -9.18
N ILE A 76 2.86 -13.85 -8.83
CA ILE A 76 4.26 -14.21 -9.07
C ILE A 76 4.30 -15.61 -9.68
N ASP A 77 5.23 -15.83 -10.60
CA ASP A 77 5.48 -17.11 -11.27
C ASP A 77 5.68 -18.31 -10.33
N ASP A 78 6.28 -18.10 -9.15
CA ASP A 78 6.47 -19.10 -8.10
C ASP A 78 5.18 -19.56 -7.39
N GLY A 79 4.04 -18.91 -7.65
CA GLY A 79 2.75 -19.22 -7.03
C GLY A 79 2.67 -18.90 -5.53
N LYS A 80 3.71 -18.29 -4.93
CA LYS A 80 3.76 -17.97 -3.51
C LYS A 80 3.13 -16.61 -3.23
N TYR A 81 2.35 -16.57 -2.15
CA TYR A 81 1.67 -15.34 -1.71
C TYR A 81 2.46 -14.52 -0.69
N ASP A 82 3.55 -15.07 -0.14
CA ASP A 82 4.32 -14.42 0.93
C ASP A 82 4.77 -13.00 0.55
N ARG A 83 5.21 -12.80 -0.70
CA ARG A 83 5.61 -11.48 -1.20
C ARG A 83 4.44 -10.50 -1.36
N ASP A 84 3.26 -10.95 -1.77
CA ASP A 84 2.06 -10.09 -1.80
C ASP A 84 1.63 -9.68 -0.40
N ILE A 85 1.64 -10.64 0.53
CA ILE A 85 1.34 -10.41 1.95
C ILE A 85 2.33 -9.41 2.53
N GLU A 86 3.64 -9.63 2.34
CA GLU A 86 4.67 -8.70 2.81
C GLU A 86 4.54 -7.32 2.17
N ARG A 87 4.25 -7.24 0.86
CA ARG A 87 4.01 -5.96 0.19
C ARG A 87 2.82 -5.22 0.78
N ARG A 88 1.72 -5.91 1.10
CA ARG A 88 0.50 -5.32 1.68
C ARG A 88 0.71 -4.89 3.12
N VAL A 89 1.34 -5.74 3.93
CA VAL A 89 1.74 -5.40 5.29
C VAL A 89 2.67 -4.19 5.26
N ASN A 90 3.67 -4.18 4.37
CA ASN A 90 4.56 -3.04 4.21
C ASN A 90 3.82 -1.81 3.70
N ALA A 91 2.88 -1.89 2.76
CA ALA A 91 2.10 -0.74 2.31
C ALA A 91 1.17 -0.19 3.41
N GLY A 92 0.56 -1.08 4.20
CA GLY A 92 -0.20 -0.74 5.40
C GLY A 92 0.70 -0.06 6.43
N ASN A 93 1.83 -0.67 6.76
CA ASN A 93 2.85 -0.06 7.62
C ASN A 93 3.34 1.27 7.02
N LYS A 94 3.47 1.40 5.70
CA LYS A 94 3.82 2.68 5.08
C LYS A 94 2.76 3.76 5.31
N ALA A 95 1.49 3.39 5.32
CA ALA A 95 0.38 4.30 5.58
C ALA A 95 0.19 4.61 7.08
N TYR A 96 0.41 3.63 7.96
CA TYR A 96 0.09 3.71 9.39
C TYR A 96 1.31 3.99 10.29
N VAL A 97 2.50 3.55 9.89
CA VAL A 97 3.78 3.63 10.65
C VAL A 97 4.69 4.76 10.18
N TRP A 98 4.43 5.41 9.04
CA TRP A 98 5.31 6.51 8.63
C TRP A 98 5.28 7.65 9.62
N VAL A 99 6.48 8.07 10.01
CA VAL A 99 6.76 9.22 10.84
C VAL A 99 6.03 10.42 10.26
N TRP A 100 4.92 10.78 10.91
CA TRP A 100 4.15 11.95 10.55
C TRP A 100 5.04 13.18 10.78
N GLN A 101 5.43 13.85 9.70
CA GLN A 101 6.28 15.03 9.78
C GLN A 101 5.42 16.25 10.06
N LYS A 102 5.86 17.12 10.98
CA LYS A 102 5.22 18.43 11.20
C LYS A 102 5.06 19.24 9.90
N LYS A 103 5.96 19.07 8.94
CA LYS A 103 5.84 19.68 7.60
C LYS A 103 4.63 19.18 6.80
N ASN A 104 4.27 17.90 6.93
CA ASN A 104 3.10 17.32 6.28
C ASN A 104 1.82 17.75 6.99
N GLU A 105 1.85 17.82 8.32
CA GLU A 105 0.77 18.35 9.15
C GLU A 105 0.40 19.78 8.74
N SER A 106 1.39 20.68 8.64
CA SER A 106 1.16 22.07 8.23
C SER A 106 0.56 22.18 6.82
N LYS A 107 0.96 21.29 5.90
CA LYS A 107 0.38 21.26 4.55
C LYS A 107 -1.07 20.79 4.55
N ILE A 108 -1.37 19.73 5.30
CA ILE A 108 -2.74 19.20 5.42
C ILE A 108 -3.66 20.24 6.07
N ASN A 109 -3.21 20.88 7.15
CA ASN A 109 -3.95 21.97 7.81
C ASN A 109 -4.18 23.15 6.86
N ALA A 110 -3.21 23.50 6.02
CA ALA A 110 -3.37 24.55 5.02
C ALA A 110 -4.43 24.18 3.96
N VAL A 111 -4.42 22.94 3.46
CA VAL A 111 -5.41 22.44 2.49
C VAL A 111 -6.81 22.37 3.12
N GLU A 112 -6.93 21.87 4.35
CA GLU A 112 -8.18 21.84 5.09
C GLU A 112 -8.73 23.25 5.28
N THR A 113 -7.90 24.18 5.76
CA THR A 113 -8.26 25.60 5.93
C THR A 113 -8.72 26.21 4.61
N GLN A 114 -7.96 26.03 3.52
CA GLN A 114 -8.33 26.54 2.20
C GLN A 114 -9.68 26.00 1.73
N SER A 115 -9.93 24.71 1.94
CA SER A 115 -11.18 24.05 1.58
C SER A 115 -12.36 24.63 2.37
N LEU A 116 -12.19 24.81 3.69
CA LEU A 116 -13.22 25.37 4.56
C LEU A 116 -13.54 26.84 4.21
N HIS A 117 -12.52 27.65 3.92
CA HIS A 117 -12.71 29.02 3.45
C HIS A 117 -13.51 29.05 2.14
N SER A 118 -13.20 28.16 1.20
CA SER A 118 -13.92 28.05 -0.07
C SER A 118 -15.38 27.62 0.14
N MET A 119 -15.64 26.68 1.05
CA MET A 119 -16.98 26.15 1.33
C MET A 119 -17.85 27.16 2.07
N CYS A 120 -17.30 27.76 3.11
CA CYS A 120 -18.01 28.67 4.02
C CYS A 120 -17.95 30.14 3.48
N GLY A 121 -17.39 30.36 2.28
CA GLY A 121 -17.44 31.63 1.53
C GLY A 121 -16.56 32.74 2.11
N VAL A 122 -15.55 32.38 2.90
CA VAL A 122 -14.75 33.30 3.71
C VAL A 122 -13.46 33.68 2.98
N SER A 123 -13.28 34.98 2.77
CA SER A 123 -12.06 35.56 2.22
C SER A 123 -11.09 35.99 3.32
N GLN A 124 -9.82 36.20 2.97
CA GLN A 124 -8.82 36.69 3.94
C GLN A 124 -9.15 38.09 4.50
N LYS A 125 -9.98 38.88 3.80
CA LYS A 125 -10.41 40.22 4.24
C LYS A 125 -11.38 40.18 5.41
N ASP A 126 -12.09 39.06 5.57
CA ASP A 126 -13.10 38.88 6.62
C ASP A 126 -12.47 38.67 8.00
N ARG A 127 -11.14 38.41 8.06
CA ARG A 127 -10.35 38.24 9.29
C ARG A 127 -10.96 37.22 10.28
N CYS A 128 -11.76 36.28 9.78
CA CYS A 128 -12.29 35.17 10.56
C CYS A 128 -11.14 34.28 11.05
N ARG A 129 -11.22 33.79 12.30
CA ARG A 129 -10.25 32.83 12.79
C ARG A 129 -10.57 31.45 12.25
N ASN A 130 -9.54 30.61 12.10
CA ASN A 130 -9.73 29.22 11.69
C ASN A 130 -10.64 28.43 12.65
N SER A 131 -10.68 28.81 13.94
CA SER A 131 -11.61 28.25 14.93
C SER A 131 -13.07 28.51 14.55
N ASP A 132 -13.37 29.75 14.15
CA ASP A 132 -14.73 30.23 13.91
C ASP A 132 -15.27 29.58 12.63
N ILE A 133 -14.42 29.40 11.62
CA ILE A 133 -14.77 28.70 10.38
C ILE A 133 -15.04 27.22 10.65
N ARG A 134 -14.23 26.57 11.51
CA ARG A 134 -14.47 25.17 11.90
C ARG A 134 -15.78 25.01 12.67
N GLU A 135 -16.10 25.94 13.56
CA GLU A 135 -17.38 25.98 14.28
C GLU A 135 -18.56 26.18 13.33
N GLN A 136 -18.46 27.13 12.39
CA GLN A 136 -19.49 27.39 11.38
C GLN A 136 -19.80 26.16 10.52
N CYS A 137 -18.78 25.38 10.19
CA CYS A 137 -18.94 24.18 9.38
C CYS A 137 -19.15 22.90 10.28
N ASP A 138 -19.50 23.07 11.58
CA ASP A 138 -19.80 22.02 12.59
C ASP A 138 -18.71 20.95 12.81
N LEU A 139 -17.44 21.29 12.56
CA LEU A 139 -16.31 20.36 12.67
C LEU A 139 -15.71 20.36 14.07
N LYS A 140 -15.93 19.27 14.81
CA LYS A 140 -15.42 19.07 16.18
C LYS A 140 -13.94 18.69 16.26
N GLU A 141 -13.39 18.17 15.18
CA GLU A 141 -11.99 17.74 15.09
C GLU A 141 -11.44 17.99 13.70
N ASP A 142 -10.14 18.20 13.62
CA ASP A 142 -9.46 18.34 12.34
C ASP A 142 -8.92 17.03 11.79
N VAL A 143 -8.57 17.07 10.50
CA VAL A 143 -8.04 15.91 9.79
C VAL A 143 -6.81 15.34 10.50
N VAL A 144 -5.95 16.19 11.06
CA VAL A 144 -4.73 15.78 11.78
C VAL A 144 -5.11 14.99 13.03
N THR A 145 -5.98 15.54 13.87
CA THR A 145 -6.47 14.89 15.11
C THR A 145 -7.13 13.54 14.81
N ARG A 146 -7.88 13.45 13.70
CA ARG A 146 -8.51 12.19 13.25
C ARG A 146 -7.49 11.14 12.82
N VAL A 147 -6.39 11.57 12.18
CA VAL A 147 -5.29 10.69 11.79
C VAL A 147 -4.51 10.23 13.03
N GLU A 148 -4.14 11.14 13.92
CA GLU A 148 -3.46 10.82 15.19
C GLU A 148 -4.26 9.82 16.02
N ARG A 149 -5.58 9.98 16.11
CA ARG A 149 -6.47 9.01 16.76
C ARG A 149 -6.46 7.65 16.09
N SER A 150 -6.48 7.61 14.76
CA SER A 150 -6.41 6.34 14.01
C SER A 150 -5.08 5.62 14.25
N MET A 151 -3.97 6.36 14.31
CA MET A 151 -2.65 5.85 14.66
C MET A 151 -2.62 5.27 16.08
N LEU A 152 -3.18 5.97 17.07
CA LEU A 152 -3.29 5.47 18.45
C LEU A 152 -4.19 4.23 18.56
N ARG A 153 -5.30 4.17 17.80
CA ARG A 153 -6.17 2.98 17.76
C ARG A 153 -5.43 1.76 17.21
N TRP A 154 -4.65 1.96 16.14
CA TRP A 154 -3.80 0.91 15.57
C TRP A 154 -2.71 0.48 16.54
N PHE A 155 -2.01 1.44 17.15
CA PHE A 155 -1.00 1.17 18.18
C PHE A 155 -1.58 0.36 19.35
N GLY A 156 -2.73 0.77 19.90
CA GLY A 156 -3.38 -0.01 20.96
C GLY A 156 -3.85 -1.39 20.51
N HIS A 157 -4.23 -1.57 19.24
CA HIS A 157 -4.51 -2.91 18.68
C HIS A 157 -3.24 -3.77 18.63
N MET A 158 -2.13 -3.20 18.17
CA MET A 158 -0.82 -3.86 18.14
C MET A 158 -0.36 -4.29 19.54
N GLU A 159 -0.56 -3.47 20.56
CA GLU A 159 -0.24 -3.82 21.96
C GLU A 159 -1.02 -5.06 22.43
N ARG A 160 -2.32 -5.13 22.10
CA ARG A 160 -3.21 -6.24 22.46
C ARG A 160 -3.04 -7.49 21.60
N MET A 161 -2.29 -7.40 20.50
CA MET A 161 -2.02 -8.53 19.62
C MET A 161 -1.04 -9.50 20.28
N ASN A 162 -1.31 -10.81 20.15
CA ASN A 162 -0.41 -11.86 20.63
C ASN A 162 0.97 -11.76 19.96
N GLU A 163 2.01 -12.15 20.70
CA GLU A 163 3.38 -12.24 20.17
C GLU A 163 3.41 -13.16 18.96
N SER A 164 3.53 -12.56 17.79
CA SER A 164 3.55 -13.22 16.51
C SER A 164 4.68 -12.64 15.68
N LYS A 165 5.16 -13.40 14.70
CA LYS A 165 6.18 -12.92 13.75
C LYS A 165 5.78 -11.57 13.11
N LEU A 166 4.47 -11.33 12.93
CA LEU A 166 3.93 -10.07 12.40
C LEU A 166 4.07 -8.90 13.38
N LYS A 167 3.79 -9.13 14.68
CA LYS A 167 4.00 -8.13 15.73
C LYS A 167 5.47 -7.73 15.83
N ASN A 168 6.37 -8.71 15.86
CA ASN A 168 7.81 -8.48 16.01
C ASN A 168 8.40 -7.76 14.78
N LYS A 169 8.04 -8.19 13.54
CA LYS A 169 8.43 -7.48 12.31
C LYS A 169 7.91 -6.03 12.29
N SER A 170 6.70 -5.79 12.80
CA SER A 170 6.12 -4.44 12.83
C SER A 170 6.85 -3.54 13.85
N ILE A 171 7.22 -4.07 15.02
CA ILE A 171 8.02 -3.35 16.03
C ILE A 171 9.42 -3.04 15.49
N GLU A 172 10.08 -4.01 14.86
CA GLU A 172 11.40 -3.84 14.25
C GLU A 172 11.38 -2.72 13.18
N GLN A 173 10.36 -2.72 12.30
CA GLN A 173 10.15 -1.67 11.31
C GLN A 173 9.82 -0.29 11.91
N MET A 174 9.27 -0.23 13.13
CA MET A 174 9.02 1.04 13.83
C MET A 174 10.30 1.64 14.42
N CYS A 175 11.30 0.80 14.71
CA CYS A 175 12.54 1.19 15.39
C CYS A 175 13.70 1.50 14.43
N ASP A 176 13.75 0.90 13.23
CA ASP A 176 14.94 0.99 12.36
C ASP A 176 14.75 1.74 11.02
N GLU A 177 15.51 2.83 10.87
CA GLU A 177 16.22 3.15 9.62
C GLU A 177 17.63 3.66 9.96
N LYS A 178 18.68 3.07 9.35
CA LYS A 178 20.03 3.68 9.33
C LYS A 178 19.97 4.94 8.46
N VAL A 179 19.80 6.11 9.07
CA VAL A 179 19.71 7.40 8.36
C VAL A 179 21.05 8.13 8.39
N GLY A 180 21.46 8.66 7.23
CA GLY A 180 22.71 9.41 7.06
C GLY A 180 22.83 10.66 7.96
N LYS A 181 24.07 11.09 8.20
CA LYS A 181 24.44 12.22 9.07
C LYS A 181 23.67 13.51 8.68
N GLY A 182 23.00 14.14 9.65
CA GLY A 182 22.39 15.49 9.53
C GLY A 182 20.86 15.58 9.61
N ARG A 183 20.12 14.47 9.51
CA ARG A 183 18.64 14.45 9.63
C ARG A 183 18.22 14.26 11.09
N PRO A 184 17.29 15.08 11.65
CA PRO A 184 16.75 14.87 12.99
C PRO A 184 16.12 13.48 13.12
N ARG A 185 16.52 12.75 14.17
CA ARG A 185 16.01 11.42 14.51
C ARG A 185 14.59 11.58 15.08
N LYS A 186 13.56 11.19 14.33
CA LYS A 186 12.23 10.95 14.88
C LYS A 186 11.75 9.61 14.34
N SER A 187 11.71 8.62 15.22
CA SER A 187 11.12 7.31 14.97
C SER A 187 9.60 7.38 15.04
N TYR A 188 8.92 6.31 14.62
CA TYR A 188 7.48 6.19 14.83
C TYR A 188 7.14 6.16 16.33
N ALA A 189 8.00 5.54 17.13
CA ALA A 189 7.88 5.54 18.59
C ALA A 189 7.96 6.97 19.17
N ASP A 190 8.92 7.78 18.73
CA ASP A 190 9.04 9.20 19.14
C ASP A 190 7.80 10.01 18.71
N HIS A 191 7.19 9.62 17.59
CA HIS A 191 5.96 10.24 17.12
C HIS A 191 4.78 9.89 18.04
N ILE A 192 4.56 8.62 18.33
CA ILE A 192 3.50 8.15 19.21
C ILE A 192 3.67 8.72 20.62
N ASP A 193 4.90 8.71 21.14
CA ASP A 193 5.25 9.34 22.41
C ASP A 193 4.94 10.85 22.41
N GLY A 194 5.26 11.54 21.31
CA GLY A 194 4.87 12.94 21.10
C GLY A 194 3.35 13.16 21.12
N ILE A 195 2.56 12.31 20.47
CA ILE A 195 1.09 12.39 20.49
C ILE A 195 0.56 12.16 21.91
N LEU A 196 1.08 11.14 22.61
CA LEU A 196 0.69 10.80 23.98
C LEU A 196 1.03 11.94 24.96
N LYS A 197 2.20 12.58 24.81
CA LYS A 197 2.64 13.72 25.62
C LYS A 197 1.89 15.03 25.32
N ASN A 198 1.50 15.26 24.06
CA ASN A 198 0.78 16.47 23.64
C ASN A 198 -0.73 16.43 23.96
N GLY A 199 -1.26 15.29 24.39
CA GLY A 199 -2.46 15.26 25.24
C GLY A 199 -3.72 15.87 24.62
N SER A 200 -4.05 15.55 23.37
CA SER A 200 -5.37 15.82 22.80
C SER A 200 -6.39 14.78 23.30
N ASN A 201 -6.96 14.97 24.50
CA ASN A 201 -8.27 14.43 24.93
C ASN A 201 -8.53 12.90 24.78
N PHE A 202 -7.61 12.02 25.20
CA PHE A 202 -7.91 10.58 25.34
C PHE A 202 -7.57 10.04 26.74
N LYS A 203 -8.54 10.11 27.67
CA LYS A 203 -8.45 9.51 29.02
C LYS A 203 -8.47 7.96 29.05
N LEU A 204 -8.14 7.27 27.97
CA LEU A 204 -8.45 5.83 27.83
C LEU A 204 -7.32 4.93 27.32
N LEU A 205 -6.06 5.33 27.48
CA LEU A 205 -4.94 4.40 27.36
C LEU A 205 -4.05 4.58 28.58
N LYS A 206 -4.17 3.65 29.54
CA LYS A 206 -3.16 3.53 30.59
C LYS A 206 -1.86 3.06 29.92
N PRO A 207 -0.72 3.70 30.18
CA PRO A 207 0.55 3.24 29.62
C PRO A 207 0.86 1.85 30.17
N THR A 208 1.07 0.87 29.30
CA THR A 208 1.57 -0.46 29.69
C THR A 208 2.79 -0.85 28.87
N ASN A 209 3.85 -1.24 29.58
CA ASN A 209 5.02 -2.06 29.26
C ASN A 209 5.88 -1.76 28.01
N LEU A 210 5.41 -1.07 26.96
CA LEU A 210 6.26 -0.72 25.81
C LEU A 210 7.00 0.62 26.00
N HIS A 211 6.49 1.51 26.87
CA HIS A 211 7.22 2.73 27.23
C HIS A 211 8.59 2.40 27.84
N GLU A 212 8.71 1.29 28.58
CA GLU A 212 9.98 0.79 29.13
C GLU A 212 10.88 0.14 28.06
N SER A 213 10.31 -0.34 26.95
CA SER A 213 11.09 -0.93 25.84
C SER A 213 11.70 0.12 24.90
N ILE A 214 11.11 1.32 24.84
CA ILE A 214 11.63 2.44 24.03
C ILE A 214 12.87 3.07 24.71
N ASP A 215 12.93 3.07 26.04
CA ASP A 215 14.09 3.54 26.81
C ASP A 215 15.34 2.64 26.63
N GLY A 216 15.17 1.42 26.13
CA GLY A 216 16.27 0.48 25.81
C GLY A 216 16.92 0.67 24.44
N CYS A 217 16.45 1.61 23.62
CA CYS A 217 16.95 1.88 22.26
C CYS A 217 17.81 3.16 22.14
N GLN A 218 18.46 3.59 23.23
CA GLN A 218 19.49 4.66 23.19
C GLN A 218 20.88 4.14 22.81
#